data_AF-A0A450SCC0-F1
#
_entry.id   AF-A0A450SCC0-F1
#
_cell.length_a   1.000
_cell.length_b   1.000
_cell.length_c   1.000
_cell.angle_alpha   90.00
_cell.angle_beta   90.00
_cell.angle_gamma   90.00
#
_symmetry.space_group_name_H-M   'P 1'
#
loop_
_entity.id
_entity.type
_entity.pdbx_description
1 polymer ?
#
loop_
_entity_poly.entity_id
_entity_poly.type
_entity_poly.pdbx_seq_one_letter_code
_entity_poly.pdbx_strand_id
1 'polypeptide(L)' 'MNSIHPLLQRARTYPRSNIDLSPPGCEYDDAVGAWRIMETGQLWAETPERVGPATKKFDIETGEDQKGE' A
#
# COMPACT_ATOMS: atom_id res chain seq x y z
N MET A 1 -28.84 23.79 -2.91
CA MET A 1 -27.47 24.21 -2.55
C MET A 1 -26.80 23.04 -1.84
N ASN A 2 -25.81 22.41 -2.45
CA ASN A 2 -25.06 21.33 -1.78
C ASN A 2 -24.11 21.96 -0.77
N SER A 3 -24.47 21.92 0.50
CA SER A 3 -23.58 22.36 1.58
C SER A 3 -22.42 21.35 1.70
N ILE A 4 -21.22 21.77 1.30
CA ILE A 4 -20.01 20.95 1.42
C ILE A 4 -19.66 20.82 2.90
N HIS A 5 -19.40 19.59 3.34
CA HIS A 5 -19.08 19.29 4.74
C HIS A 5 -17.89 20.14 5.25
N PRO A 6 -17.97 20.78 6.44
CA PRO A 6 -16.91 21.68 6.94
C PRO A 6 -15.51 21.07 7.05
N LEU A 7 -15.41 19.74 7.23
CA LEU A 7 -14.13 19.03 7.21
C LEU A 7 -13.51 18.97 5.81
N LEU A 8 -14.33 18.76 4.77
CA LEU A 8 -13.86 18.73 3.38
C LEU A 8 -13.38 20.12 2.94
N GLN A 9 -13.98 21.18 3.46
CA GLN A 9 -13.52 22.56 3.21
C GLN A 9 -12.13 22.85 3.78
N ARG A 10 -11.73 22.14 4.84
CA ARG A 10 -10.45 22.35 5.56
C ARG A 10 -9.40 21.29 5.25
N ALA A 11 -9.78 20.21 4.57
CA ALA A 11 -8.87 19.14 4.20
C ALA A 11 -7.87 19.66 3.15
N ARG A 12 -6.57 19.42 3.38
CA ARG A 12 -5.56 19.63 2.35
C ARG A 12 -5.76 18.59 1.24
N THR A 13 -5.84 19.05 0.00
CA THR A 13 -5.92 18.18 -1.17
C THR A 13 -4.60 18.18 -1.91
N TYR A 14 -4.22 17.02 -2.43
CA TYR A 14 -3.08 16.88 -3.31
C TYR A 14 -3.59 16.47 -4.69
N PRO A 15 -2.96 16.93 -5.78
CA PRO A 15 -3.24 16.38 -7.10
C PRO A 15 -3.03 14.87 -7.06
N ARG A 16 -4.08 14.11 -7.36
CA ARG A 16 -3.95 12.67 -7.60
C ARG A 16 -3.63 12.49 -9.06
N SER A 17 -2.46 11.94 -9.36
CA SER A 17 -2.12 11.49 -10.71
C SER A 17 -3.06 10.35 -11.11
N ASN A 18 -3.62 10.41 -12.31
CA ASN A 18 -4.47 9.35 -12.85
C ASN A 18 -3.62 8.25 -13.48
N ILE A 19 -2.65 7.76 -12.72
CA ILE A 19 -1.74 6.69 -13.13
C ILE A 19 -2.25 5.37 -12.57
N ASP A 20 -2.20 4.34 -13.40
CA ASP A 20 -2.41 2.98 -12.96
C ASP A 20 -1.18 2.55 -12.14
N LEU A 21 -1.42 2.19 -10.89
CA LEU A 21 -0.42 1.69 -9.95
C LEU A 21 -0.60 0.19 -9.70
N SER A 22 -1.50 -0.47 -10.45
CA SER A 22 -1.66 -1.91 -10.36
C SER A 22 -0.37 -2.61 -10.80
N PRO A 23 0.09 -3.63 -10.07
CA PRO A 23 1.16 -4.49 -10.55
C PRO A 23 0.72 -5.19 -11.85
N PRO A 24 1.56 -5.23 -12.91
CA PRO A 24 1.20 -5.89 -14.15
C PRO A 24 0.82 -7.36 -13.94
N GLY A 25 -0.26 -7.81 -14.59
CA GLY A 25 -0.71 -9.20 -14.48
C GLY A 25 -1.37 -9.56 -13.15
N CYS A 26 -1.70 -8.56 -12.32
CA CYS A 26 -2.38 -8.77 -11.04
C CYS A 26 -3.80 -8.21 -11.02
N GLU A 27 -4.64 -8.81 -10.21
CA GLU A 27 -5.98 -8.32 -9.86
C GLU A 27 -6.08 -8.07 -8.35
N TYR A 28 -6.91 -7.11 -7.93
CA TYR A 28 -7.12 -6.84 -6.51
C TYR A 28 -8.24 -7.72 -6.00
N ASP A 29 -7.96 -8.53 -4.96
CA ASP A 29 -8.97 -9.31 -4.26
C ASP A 29 -9.46 -8.53 -3.04
N ASP A 30 -10.68 -7.98 -3.12
CA ASP A 30 -11.30 -7.21 -2.03
C ASP A 30 -11.55 -8.03 -0.76
N ALA A 31 -11.76 -9.35 -0.86
CA ALA A 31 -12.00 -10.19 0.30
C ALA A 31 -10.71 -10.41 1.11
N VAL A 32 -9.57 -10.40 0.44
CA VAL A 32 -8.25 -10.60 1.05
C VAL A 32 -7.57 -9.26 1.34
N GLY A 33 -7.96 -8.21 0.63
CA GLY A 33 -7.36 -6.88 0.72
C GLY A 33 -5.97 -6.80 0.06
N ALA A 34 -5.70 -7.65 -0.95
CA ALA A 34 -4.37 -7.76 -1.55
C ALA A 34 -4.42 -8.03 -3.07
N TRP A 35 -3.32 -7.68 -3.74
CA TRP A 35 -3.11 -8.02 -5.14
C TRP A 35 -2.72 -9.49 -5.30
N ARG A 36 -3.37 -10.17 -6.25
CA ARG A 36 -3.08 -11.56 -6.65
C ARG A 36 -2.61 -11.61 -8.10
N ILE A 37 -1.65 -12.48 -8.38
CA ILE A 37 -1.20 -12.74 -9.74
C ILE A 37 -2.27 -13.57 -10.43
N MET A 38 -2.81 -13.09 -11.56
CA MET A 38 -3.91 -13.77 -12.25
C MET A 38 -3.54 -15.17 -12.74
N GLU A 39 -2.27 -15.38 -13.13
CA GLU A 39 -1.79 -16.66 -13.65
C GLU A 39 -1.68 -17.74 -12.57
N THR A 40 -1.18 -17.39 -11.37
CA THR A 40 -0.86 -18.37 -10.31
C THR A 40 -1.84 -18.35 -9.15
N GLY A 41 -2.64 -17.29 -9.01
CA GLY A 41 -3.49 -17.03 -7.85
C GLY A 41 -2.73 -16.67 -6.57
N GLN A 42 -1.39 -16.60 -6.62
CA GLN A 42 -0.56 -16.28 -5.46
C GLN A 42 -0.66 -14.79 -5.12
N LEU A 43 -0.41 -14.47 -3.85
CA LEU A 43 -0.30 -13.08 -3.41
C LEU A 43 0.95 -12.45 -4.03
N TRP A 44 0.77 -11.35 -4.75
CA TRP A 44 1.87 -10.61 -5.38
C TRP A 44 2.89 -10.12 -4.35
N ALA A 45 2.46 -9.85 -3.11
CA ALA A 45 3.33 -9.42 -2.02
C ALA A 45 4.35 -10.49 -1.59
N GLU A 46 4.05 -11.77 -1.85
CA GLU A 46 4.86 -12.93 -1.46
C GLU A 46 5.82 -13.38 -2.56
N THR A 47 5.71 -12.83 -3.78
CA THR A 47 6.57 -13.24 -4.88
C THR A 47 7.92 -12.51 -4.84
N PRO A 48 9.02 -13.20 -5.20
CA PRO A 48 10.35 -12.60 -5.25
C PRO A 48 10.48 -11.55 -6.36
N GLU A 49 9.64 -11.61 -7.41
CA GLU A 49 9.61 -10.65 -8.51
C GLU A 49 8.85 -9.35 -8.19
N ARG A 50 8.40 -9.14 -6.95
CA ARG A 50 7.65 -7.92 -6.59
C ARG A 50 8.48 -6.66 -6.87
N VAL A 51 7.96 -5.80 -7.74
CA VAL A 51 8.50 -4.47 -8.01
C VAL A 51 7.52 -3.45 -7.45
N GLY A 52 7.73 -3.03 -6.20
CA GLY A 52 6.93 -2.01 -5.55
C GLY A 52 7.59 -1.47 -4.29
N PRO A 53 6.94 -0.53 -3.59
CA PRO A 53 7.46 0.01 -2.35
C PRO A 53 7.60 -1.12 -1.33
N ALA A 54 8.82 -1.65 -1.20
CA ALA A 54 9.17 -2.54 -0.11
C ALA A 54 9.31 -1.67 1.15
N THR A 55 8.68 -2.08 2.26
CA THR A 55 9.06 -1.52 3.55
C THR A 55 10.55 -1.78 3.71
N LYS A 56 11.34 -0.72 3.89
CA LYS A 56 12.74 -0.82 4.29
C LYS A 56 12.76 -1.43 5.69
N LYS A 57 12.71 -2.76 5.77
CA LYS A 57 12.90 -3.52 7.01
C LYS A 57 14.39 -3.60 7.39
N PHE A 58 15.26 -3.00 6.58
CA PHE A 58 16.62 -2.57 6.98
C PHE A 58 16.59 -1.20 7.69
N ASP A 59 15.60 -1.00 8.55
CA ASP A 59 15.82 -0.17 9.71
C ASP A 59 16.60 -1.08 10.66
N ILE A 60 17.91 -0.80 10.81
CA ILE A 60 18.62 -1.14 12.04
C ILE A 60 17.79 -0.46 13.11
N GLU A 61 16.96 -1.29 13.72
CA GLU A 61 16.01 -0.96 14.75
C GLU A 61 16.60 0.06 15.71
N THR A 62 15.80 1.07 16.03
CA THR A 62 16.08 2.06 17.06
C THR A 62 16.22 1.37 18.42
N GLY A 63 17.33 0.65 18.67
CA GLY A 63 17.83 0.21 19.98
C GLY A 63 16.82 -0.36 20.98
N GLU A 64 15.66 -0.88 20.56
CA GLU A 64 14.65 -1.42 21.48
C GLU A 64 14.95 -2.88 21.89
N ASP A 65 15.77 -3.59 21.12
CA ASP A 65 16.25 -4.94 21.45
C ASP A 65 17.24 -5.00 22.63
N GLN A 66 17.56 -3.86 23.28
CA GLN A 66 18.43 -3.79 24.47
C GLN A 66 17.71 -3.42 25.77
N LYS A 67 16.38 -3.53 25.84
CA LYS A 67 15.63 -3.39 27.10
C LYS A 67 15.24 -4.76 27.67
N GLY A 68 16.22 -5.46 28.23
CA GLY A 68 15.96 -6.71 28.95
C GLY A 68 17.22 -7.49 29.30
N GLU A 69 18.12 -6.87 30.07
CA GLU A 69 18.96 -7.62 31.03
C GLU A 69 18.22 -7.76 32.37
#